data_AF-A0A6S4QM70-F1
#
_entry.id   AF-A0A6S4QM70-F1
#
_cell.length_a   1.000
_cell.length_b   1.000
_cell.length_c   1.000
_cell.angle_alpha   90.00
_cell.angle_beta   90.00
_cell.angle_gamma   90.00
#
_symmetry.space_group_name_H-M   'P 1'
#
loop_
_entity.id
_entity.type
_entity.pdbx_description
1 polymer ?
#
loop_
_entity_poly.entity_id
_entity_poly.type
_entity_poly.pdbx_seq_one_letter_code
_entity_poly.pdbx_strand_id
1 'polypeptide(L)'
;MGLIKDMFEKLEKAGYSTPNLEKSSSSISYGEQTILKLSNSEYTLRFILNDDSLIPEKKLKKIVFPETFNIMDYLYFNEKKKYYFLNEFYLFSRIFTKGEYNSRYITEITIKKIGKKDFIRRTKKRDSETMKLYIKEYTFKDVMQEVYEIRNTRQAYSNSLVNHLTNDKAKKFGIKVGRRTSIEKGELKITLDRLNLKTKKKKDDLKKYLNNEDIKSAEVLFDKMKEHELFSPGYLVKLNEKFIKEKLQNIIKLGKDILDIKKSDINNPNSKLKNICSKLKINSVIKLENIWQKYFKDNLLYLIFTYKKIFEKIELKNEKGKGKILDFIGINHYKGVDVIEIKTHLARILTWDKSHDNYCFTSEMSKAIIQTKNYLDCITRARFVNPEDKEKITKFTGEENLYSPKGIIIISSEGREFNVGKNAGEDRKELGKRDLTKLRNSLKDIEIITFSEVISLAEEYIKNIKNSN
;
A
#
# COMPACT_ATOMS: atom_id res chain seq x y z
N MET A 1 44.64 9.35 -36.29
CA MET A 1 45.66 10.44 -36.26
C MET A 1 45.37 11.56 -37.26
N GLY A 2 45.08 11.29 -38.54
CA GLY A 2 44.89 12.33 -39.57
C GLY A 2 43.81 13.39 -39.26
N LEU A 3 42.61 12.99 -38.85
CA LEU A 3 41.49 13.91 -38.57
C LEU A 3 41.74 14.89 -37.42
N ILE A 4 42.42 14.45 -36.35
CA ILE A 4 42.70 15.30 -35.18
C ILE A 4 43.86 16.25 -35.47
N LYS A 5 44.90 15.76 -36.18
CA LYS A 5 46.02 16.59 -36.62
C LYS A 5 45.57 17.68 -37.60
N ASP A 6 44.75 17.32 -38.58
CA ASP A 6 44.16 18.25 -39.57
C ASP A 6 43.23 19.29 -38.90
N MET A 7 42.51 18.91 -37.84
CA MET A 7 41.69 19.86 -37.07
C MET A 7 42.54 20.82 -36.23
N PHE A 8 43.60 20.35 -35.55
CA PHE A 8 44.52 21.24 -34.84
C PHE A 8 45.23 22.19 -35.80
N GLU A 9 45.65 21.71 -36.97
CA GLU A 9 46.20 22.56 -38.04
C GLU A 9 45.17 23.59 -38.56
N LYS A 10 43.89 23.22 -38.66
CA LYS A 10 42.81 24.16 -39.02
C LYS A 10 42.52 25.20 -37.93
N LEU A 11 42.57 24.82 -36.65
CA LEU A 11 42.40 25.74 -35.52
C LEU A 11 43.58 26.71 -35.39
N GLU A 12 44.80 26.23 -35.62
CA GLU A 12 46.02 27.03 -35.65
C GLU A 12 45.99 28.04 -36.80
N LYS A 13 45.59 27.60 -38.00
CA LYS A 13 45.35 28.47 -39.16
C LYS A 13 44.25 29.51 -38.95
N ALA A 14 43.29 29.23 -38.06
CA ALA A 14 42.21 30.16 -37.70
C ALA A 14 42.55 31.07 -36.50
N GLY A 15 43.80 31.10 -36.04
CA GLY A 15 44.29 32.00 -34.99
C GLY A 15 43.94 31.56 -33.56
N TYR A 16 43.50 30.32 -33.37
CA TYR A 16 43.27 29.76 -32.04
C TYR A 16 44.58 29.13 -31.51
N SER A 17 44.95 29.45 -30.27
CA SER A 17 46.12 28.85 -29.61
C SER A 17 45.94 27.33 -29.50
N THR A 18 46.74 26.55 -30.21
CA THR A 18 46.79 25.10 -30.07
C THR A 18 47.68 24.70 -28.88
N PRO A 19 47.39 23.60 -28.17
CA PRO A 19 48.29 23.10 -27.14
C PRO A 19 49.60 22.68 -27.80
N ASN A 20 50.72 23.25 -27.37
CA ASN A 20 52.04 22.99 -27.95
C ASN A 20 52.36 21.49 -27.84
N LEU A 21 52.44 20.82 -28.99
CA LEU A 21 52.58 19.37 -29.11
C LEU A 21 54.04 18.96 -29.31
N GLU A 22 54.98 19.46 -28.50
CA GLU A 22 56.18 18.71 -28.08
C GLU A 22 57.03 19.43 -27.01
N LYS A 23 57.74 18.59 -26.24
CA LYS A 23 58.72 18.85 -25.16
C LYS A 23 58.96 20.32 -24.75
N SER A 24 58.21 20.81 -23.77
CA SER A 24 58.69 21.89 -22.91
C SER A 24 58.47 21.57 -21.42
N SER A 25 59.56 21.65 -20.68
CA SER A 25 59.61 21.80 -19.23
C SER A 25 59.40 23.27 -18.90
N SER A 26 58.16 23.75 -18.92
CA SER A 26 57.77 24.98 -18.24
C SER A 26 56.26 25.03 -18.06
N SER A 27 55.83 25.01 -16.80
CA SER A 27 54.43 25.09 -16.37
C SER A 27 54.05 26.55 -16.13
N ILE A 28 53.05 27.06 -16.85
CA ILE A 28 52.35 28.31 -16.50
C ILE A 28 50.92 27.94 -16.10
N SER A 29 50.47 28.42 -14.93
CA SER A 29 49.26 27.97 -14.24
C SER A 29 48.27 29.12 -14.06
N TYR A 30 47.01 28.92 -14.49
CA TYR A 30 45.83 29.59 -13.95
C TYR A 30 44.57 28.72 -14.16
N GLY A 31 43.85 28.40 -13.07
CA GLY A 31 42.40 28.14 -13.01
C GLY A 31 41.73 27.06 -13.90
N GLU A 32 41.68 25.83 -13.37
CA GLU A 32 40.78 24.68 -13.64
C GLU A 32 40.72 24.08 -15.07
N GLN A 33 41.28 22.85 -15.13
CA GLN A 33 41.26 21.78 -16.16
C GLN A 33 41.97 22.07 -17.49
N THR A 34 43.20 21.58 -17.67
CA THR A 34 43.72 21.15 -19.00
C THR A 34 45.00 20.31 -18.88
N ILE A 35 45.15 19.29 -19.73
CA ILE A 35 46.14 19.11 -20.82
C ILE A 35 45.79 17.77 -21.47
N LEU A 36 45.41 17.78 -22.76
CA LEU A 36 45.47 16.58 -23.61
C LEU A 36 46.93 16.39 -24.00
N LYS A 37 47.62 15.45 -23.35
CA LYS A 37 48.98 15.06 -23.77
C LYS A 37 48.85 13.86 -24.71
N LEU A 38 49.20 14.07 -25.97
CA LEU A 38 49.41 13.01 -26.96
C LEU A 38 50.74 12.31 -26.66
N SER A 39 50.72 10.99 -26.53
CA SER A 39 51.90 10.13 -26.58
C SER A 39 51.66 9.08 -27.66
N ASN A 40 52.72 8.50 -28.23
CA ASN A 40 52.73 7.63 -29.43
C ASN A 40 51.79 6.39 -29.42
N SER A 41 50.98 6.18 -28.37
CA SER A 41 50.02 5.08 -28.28
C SER A 41 48.76 5.34 -27.41
N GLU A 42 48.57 6.53 -26.80
CA GLU A 42 47.43 6.82 -25.89
C GLU A 42 47.08 8.32 -25.80
N TYR A 43 45.79 8.64 -25.62
CA TYR A 43 45.33 9.99 -25.25
C TYR A 43 45.26 10.11 -23.73
N THR A 44 45.96 11.07 -23.16
CA THR A 44 45.85 11.38 -21.74
C THR A 44 45.18 12.72 -21.53
N LEU A 45 44.07 12.73 -20.78
CA LEU A 45 43.48 13.94 -20.21
C LEU A 45 44.03 14.12 -18.79
N ARG A 46 44.88 15.14 -18.56
CA ARG A 46 45.35 15.50 -17.21
C ARG A 46 44.50 16.63 -16.65
N PHE A 47 44.19 16.51 -15.36
CA PHE A 47 43.52 17.57 -14.61
C PHE A 47 44.55 18.25 -13.72
N ILE A 48 44.81 19.53 -14.00
CA ILE A 48 45.57 20.40 -13.10
C ILE A 48 44.54 20.99 -12.13
N LEU A 49 44.58 20.51 -10.88
CA LEU A 49 43.82 21.07 -9.77
C LEU A 49 44.70 22.15 -9.16
N ASN A 50 44.40 23.42 -9.47
CA ASN A 50 44.95 24.53 -8.72
C ASN A 50 43.99 24.79 -7.57
N ASP A 51 44.53 24.78 -6.36
CA ASP A 51 43.89 25.15 -5.08
C ASP A 51 43.38 23.97 -4.23
N ASP A 52 44.09 23.73 -3.12
CA ASP A 52 43.74 22.76 -2.06
C ASP A 52 42.55 23.24 -1.20
N SER A 53 42.00 24.44 -1.46
CA SER A 53 41.11 25.12 -0.52
C SER A 53 39.60 24.98 -0.76
N LEU A 54 39.12 24.45 -1.89
CA LEU A 54 37.67 24.52 -2.19
C LEU A 54 36.92 23.20 -2.41
N ILE A 55 37.58 22.04 -2.61
CA ILE A 55 36.86 20.73 -2.62
C ILE A 55 37.78 19.61 -2.07
N PRO A 56 37.70 19.25 -0.77
CA PRO A 56 38.56 18.26 -0.10
C PRO A 56 38.52 16.81 -0.66
N GLU A 57 37.66 16.53 -1.65
CA GLU A 57 37.34 15.17 -2.12
C GLU A 57 37.91 14.80 -3.49
N LYS A 58 38.64 15.70 -4.17
CA LYS A 58 39.07 15.47 -5.56
C LYS A 58 40.50 14.92 -5.68
N LYS A 59 40.67 13.59 -5.61
CA LYS A 59 41.95 12.95 -5.94
C LYS A 59 42.08 12.50 -7.41
N LEU A 60 41.03 12.54 -8.25
CA LEU A 60 41.11 12.13 -9.66
C LEU A 60 41.94 13.13 -10.49
N LYS A 61 43.17 12.75 -10.83
CA LYS A 61 44.16 13.60 -11.54
C LYS A 61 44.24 13.33 -13.03
N LYS A 62 43.81 12.16 -13.50
CA LYS A 62 44.04 11.73 -14.88
C LYS A 62 42.94 10.80 -15.39
N ILE A 63 42.51 10.98 -16.64
CA ILE A 63 41.80 9.95 -17.40
C ILE A 63 42.64 9.61 -18.64
N VAL A 64 42.86 8.33 -18.88
CA VAL A 64 43.56 7.81 -20.06
C VAL A 64 42.56 7.16 -20.97
N PHE A 65 42.60 7.49 -22.25
CA PHE A 65 41.74 6.93 -23.30
C PHE A 65 42.59 6.18 -24.32
N PRO A 66 42.08 5.08 -24.91
CA PRO A 66 42.78 4.39 -25.97
C PRO A 66 42.73 5.24 -27.25
N GLU A 67 43.72 5.09 -28.14
CA GLU A 67 43.82 5.89 -29.38
C GLU A 67 42.63 5.78 -30.34
N THR A 68 41.84 4.72 -30.22
CA THR A 68 40.67 4.56 -31.06
C THR A 68 39.40 5.13 -30.43
N PHE A 69 39.47 5.69 -29.23
CA PHE A 69 38.33 6.28 -28.56
C PHE A 69 38.08 7.70 -29.07
N ASN A 70 36.89 7.94 -29.63
CA ASN A 70 36.49 9.27 -30.07
C ASN A 70 36.12 10.14 -28.84
N ILE A 71 37.11 10.78 -28.24
CA ILE A 71 36.90 11.62 -27.05
C ILE A 71 36.10 12.89 -27.36
N MET A 72 36.11 13.34 -28.62
CA MET A 72 35.50 14.62 -29.01
C MET A 72 33.99 14.66 -28.76
N ASP A 73 33.32 13.52 -28.85
CA ASP A 73 31.88 13.39 -28.56
C ASP A 73 31.54 13.72 -27.09
N TYR A 74 32.55 13.76 -26.22
CA TYR A 74 32.40 13.95 -24.77
C TYR A 74 33.06 15.24 -24.26
N LEU A 75 33.67 16.05 -25.14
CA LEU A 75 34.31 17.32 -24.77
C LEU A 75 33.47 18.52 -25.20
N TYR A 76 33.55 19.63 -24.45
CA TYR A 76 33.09 20.94 -24.91
C TYR A 76 34.26 21.94 -24.93
N PHE A 77 34.27 22.81 -25.93
CA PHE A 77 35.25 23.91 -26.00
C PHE A 77 34.74 25.12 -25.23
N ASN A 78 35.55 25.64 -24.31
CA ASN A 78 35.26 26.89 -23.61
C ASN A 78 36.03 28.03 -24.29
N GLU A 79 35.33 28.89 -25.03
CA GLU A 79 35.97 29.98 -25.79
C GLU A 79 36.73 30.98 -24.91
N LYS A 80 36.24 31.29 -23.71
CA LYS A 80 36.88 32.24 -22.80
C LYS A 80 38.19 31.70 -22.25
N LYS A 81 38.23 30.39 -21.97
CA LYS A 81 39.42 29.72 -21.44
C LYS A 81 40.33 29.15 -22.53
N LYS A 82 39.86 29.07 -23.78
CA LYS A 82 40.57 28.45 -24.92
C LYS A 82 40.97 26.99 -24.66
N TYR A 83 40.15 26.23 -23.92
CA TYR A 83 40.42 24.84 -23.56
C TYR A 83 39.19 23.93 -23.79
N TYR A 84 39.46 22.63 -23.99
CA TYR A 84 38.45 21.58 -24.01
C TYR A 84 38.25 20.98 -22.62
N PHE A 85 37.00 20.77 -22.25
CA PHE A 85 36.57 20.24 -20.97
C PHE A 85 35.75 18.98 -21.18
N LEU A 86 35.89 17.98 -20.30
CA LEU A 86 34.97 16.85 -20.31
C LEU A 86 33.59 17.34 -19.88
N ASN A 87 32.58 17.05 -20.70
CA ASN A 87 31.18 17.37 -20.41
C ASN A 87 30.82 16.84 -19.01
N GLU A 88 30.36 17.74 -18.14
CA GLU A 88 29.91 17.37 -16.79
C GLU A 88 30.92 16.56 -15.96
N PHE A 89 32.22 16.86 -16.10
CA PHE A 89 33.29 16.18 -15.35
C PHE A 89 33.02 16.06 -13.85
N TYR A 90 32.37 17.05 -13.25
CA TYR A 90 31.98 17.00 -11.85
C TYR A 90 30.99 15.86 -11.55
N LEU A 91 29.96 15.65 -12.38
CA LEU A 91 29.02 14.55 -12.23
C LEU A 91 29.70 13.20 -12.52
N PHE A 92 30.47 13.12 -13.61
CA PHE A 92 31.24 11.93 -13.96
C PHE A 92 32.14 11.48 -12.81
N SER A 93 32.94 12.40 -12.25
CA SER A 93 33.82 12.09 -11.13
C SER A 93 33.03 11.65 -9.89
N ARG A 94 31.86 12.24 -9.60
CA ARG A 94 31.02 11.84 -8.46
C ARG A 94 30.48 10.42 -8.52
N ILE A 95 30.27 9.87 -9.71
CA ILE A 95 29.82 8.48 -9.89
C ILE A 95 30.86 7.53 -9.34
N PHE A 96 32.14 7.79 -9.61
CA PHE A 96 33.25 6.97 -9.11
C PHE A 96 33.72 7.37 -7.71
N THR A 97 33.33 8.56 -7.22
CA THR A 97 33.78 9.06 -5.93
C THR A 97 32.80 8.86 -4.77
N LYS A 98 31.62 8.25 -4.98
CA LYS A 98 30.68 7.89 -3.91
C LYS A 98 30.58 6.37 -3.71
N GLY A 99 30.50 5.91 -2.46
CA GLY A 99 30.24 4.50 -2.11
C GLY A 99 31.47 3.69 -1.64
N GLU A 100 31.39 2.37 -1.75
CA GLU A 100 32.40 1.38 -1.28
C GLU A 100 33.79 1.50 -1.93
N TYR A 101 33.94 2.38 -2.92
CA TYR A 101 35.18 2.59 -3.66
C TYR A 101 36.20 3.46 -2.92
N ASN A 102 35.88 3.95 -1.71
CA ASN A 102 36.71 4.84 -0.88
C ASN A 102 37.52 5.81 -1.74
N SER A 103 36.76 6.68 -2.39
CA SER A 103 37.13 7.60 -3.47
C SER A 103 38.31 8.52 -3.22
N ARG A 104 38.72 8.65 -1.96
CA ARG A 104 39.92 9.35 -1.54
C ARG A 104 41.19 8.80 -2.15
N TYR A 105 41.16 7.70 -2.93
CA TYR A 105 42.35 7.11 -3.51
C TYR A 105 42.34 7.03 -5.03
N ILE A 106 41.21 7.20 -5.72
CA ILE A 106 41.17 7.08 -7.19
C ILE A 106 41.83 8.31 -7.82
N THR A 107 43.02 8.13 -8.38
CA THR A 107 43.79 9.23 -9.01
C THR A 107 43.87 9.13 -10.51
N GLU A 108 43.61 7.96 -11.07
CA GLU A 108 43.66 7.73 -12.51
C GLU A 108 42.56 6.76 -12.93
N ILE A 109 41.83 7.11 -13.98
CA ILE A 109 40.92 6.20 -14.67
C ILE A 109 41.50 5.90 -16.04
N THR A 110 41.71 4.64 -16.39
CA THR A 110 42.19 4.21 -17.70
C THR A 110 41.08 3.46 -18.42
N ILE A 111 40.64 4.02 -19.54
CA ILE A 111 39.65 3.41 -20.42
C ILE A 111 40.38 2.43 -21.34
N LYS A 112 39.86 1.21 -21.46
CA LYS A 112 40.46 0.14 -22.26
C LYS A 112 39.49 -0.36 -23.33
N LYS A 113 40.04 -0.64 -24.51
CA LYS A 113 39.35 -1.31 -25.60
C LYS A 113 39.35 -2.81 -25.32
N ILE A 114 38.27 -3.31 -24.71
CA ILE A 114 37.85 -4.72 -24.63
C ILE A 114 38.92 -5.73 -24.13
N GLY A 115 38.71 -6.27 -22.93
CA GLY A 115 39.42 -7.45 -22.40
C GLY A 115 38.44 -8.42 -21.72
N LYS A 116 38.74 -9.73 -21.78
CA LYS A 116 37.83 -10.84 -21.39
C LYS A 116 37.57 -11.02 -19.90
N LYS A 117 38.25 -10.32 -18.97
CA LYS A 117 37.97 -10.44 -17.52
C LYS A 117 37.94 -9.10 -16.80
N ASP A 118 36.88 -8.98 -15.99
CA ASP A 118 36.45 -7.93 -15.06
C ASP A 118 35.95 -6.58 -15.61
N PHE A 119 34.84 -6.11 -15.01
CA PHE A 119 34.13 -4.86 -15.32
C PHE A 119 34.94 -3.63 -14.86
N ILE A 120 35.65 -3.77 -13.75
CA ILE A 120 36.48 -2.76 -13.11
C ILE A 120 37.67 -3.47 -12.45
N ARG A 121 38.90 -3.23 -12.90
CA ARG A 121 40.11 -3.78 -12.24
C ARG A 121 40.76 -2.72 -11.36
N ARG A 122 41.07 -3.10 -10.12
CA ARG A 122 41.80 -2.26 -9.16
C ARG A 122 43.27 -2.68 -9.15
N THR A 123 44.18 -1.71 -9.22
CA THR A 123 45.60 -1.94 -8.88
C THR A 123 46.00 -0.92 -7.83
N LYS A 124 46.22 -1.38 -6.60
CA LYS A 124 46.82 -0.59 -5.52
C LYS A 124 48.33 -0.77 -5.61
N LYS A 125 49.10 0.33 -5.71
CA LYS A 125 50.55 0.24 -5.53
C LYS A 125 50.81 0.01 -4.03
N ARG A 126 51.68 -0.94 -3.67
CA ARG A 126 51.94 -1.33 -2.27
C ARG A 126 52.33 -0.16 -1.37
N ASP A 127 52.92 0.89 -1.94
CA ASP A 127 53.48 2.04 -1.19
C ASP A 127 52.87 3.40 -1.54
N SER A 128 51.74 3.46 -2.28
CA SER A 128 51.09 4.75 -2.59
C SER A 128 49.59 4.75 -2.30
N GLU A 129 49.09 5.84 -1.70
CA GLU A 129 47.65 6.12 -1.53
C GLU A 129 46.91 6.36 -2.86
N THR A 130 47.43 5.89 -3.98
CA THR A 130 46.89 6.16 -5.31
C THR A 130 46.37 4.88 -5.94
N MET A 131 45.16 4.96 -6.46
CA MET A 131 44.41 3.87 -7.05
C MET A 131 44.14 4.20 -8.50
N LYS A 132 44.50 3.25 -9.38
CA LYS A 132 44.12 3.29 -10.79
C LYS A 132 42.89 2.44 -11.02
N LEU A 133 41.91 3.00 -11.72
CA LEU A 133 40.67 2.34 -12.09
C LEU A 133 40.73 2.03 -13.58
N TYR A 134 40.60 0.76 -13.96
CA TYR A 134 40.47 0.40 -15.37
C TYR A 134 38.99 0.19 -15.69
N ILE A 135 38.46 0.97 -16.63
CA ILE A 135 37.08 0.85 -17.11
C ILE A 135 37.07 0.50 -18.60
N LYS A 136 36.03 -0.19 -19.06
CA LYS A 136 35.89 -0.52 -20.48
C LYS A 136 35.32 0.68 -21.23
N GLU A 137 35.63 0.77 -22.52
CA GLU A 137 35.12 1.82 -23.41
C GLU A 137 33.59 1.94 -23.35
N TYR A 138 32.84 0.84 -23.53
CA TYR A 138 31.37 0.91 -23.47
C TYR A 138 30.86 1.37 -22.11
N THR A 139 31.49 0.95 -21.01
CA THR A 139 31.12 1.38 -19.65
C THR A 139 31.34 2.88 -19.47
N PHE A 140 32.41 3.44 -20.04
CA PHE A 140 32.58 4.89 -20.03
C PHE A 140 31.46 5.59 -20.81
N LYS A 141 31.09 5.07 -21.99
CA LYS A 141 29.98 5.63 -22.80
C LYS A 141 28.66 5.59 -22.04
N ASP A 142 28.34 4.45 -21.40
CA ASP A 142 27.13 4.29 -20.58
C ASP A 142 27.12 5.29 -19.41
N VAL A 143 28.24 5.41 -18.69
CA VAL A 143 28.36 6.38 -17.59
C VAL A 143 28.23 7.82 -18.09
N MET A 144 28.82 8.16 -19.24
CA MET A 144 28.67 9.50 -19.82
C MET A 144 27.23 9.78 -20.28
N GLN A 145 26.53 8.76 -20.79
CA GLN A 145 25.12 8.86 -21.13
C GLN A 145 24.27 9.10 -19.87
N GLU A 146 24.51 8.36 -18.79
CA GLU A 146 23.84 8.61 -17.50
C GLU A 146 24.15 10.01 -16.96
N VAL A 147 25.40 10.48 -17.07
CA VAL A 147 25.80 11.84 -16.67
C VAL A 147 25.03 12.90 -17.45
N TYR A 148 24.90 12.71 -18.76
CA TYR A 148 24.14 13.61 -19.62
C TYR A 148 22.65 13.64 -19.24
N GLU A 149 22.05 12.47 -18.98
CA GLU A 149 20.68 12.35 -18.49
C GLU A 149 20.47 13.02 -17.14
N ILE A 150 21.41 12.88 -16.20
CA ILE A 150 21.40 13.56 -14.89
C ILE A 150 21.42 15.08 -15.07
N ARG A 151 22.31 15.62 -15.93
CA ARG A 151 22.39 17.06 -16.21
C ARG A 151 21.06 17.61 -16.74
N ASN A 152 20.52 16.96 -17.76
CA ASN A 152 19.27 17.39 -18.40
C ASN A 152 18.11 17.35 -17.40
N THR A 153 18.02 16.28 -16.61
CA THR A 153 17.00 16.14 -15.56
C THR A 153 17.14 17.22 -14.49
N ARG A 154 18.37 17.54 -14.04
CA ARG A 154 18.62 18.60 -13.05
C ARG A 154 18.15 19.97 -13.54
N GLN A 155 18.48 20.30 -14.78
CA GLN A 155 18.12 21.60 -15.36
C GLN A 155 16.59 21.72 -15.52
N ALA A 156 15.95 20.65 -16.00
CA ALA A 156 14.51 20.62 -16.16
C ALA A 156 13.78 20.73 -14.81
N TYR A 157 14.21 19.99 -13.78
CA TYR A 157 13.66 20.07 -12.42
C TYR A 157 13.80 21.47 -11.81
N SER A 158 14.97 22.10 -11.96
CA SER A 158 15.18 23.46 -11.47
C SER A 158 14.20 24.44 -12.11
N ASN A 159 13.98 24.33 -13.41
CA ASN A 159 13.04 25.18 -14.14
C ASN A 159 11.59 24.87 -13.75
N SER A 160 11.23 23.60 -13.62
CA SER A 160 9.89 23.14 -13.18
C SER A 160 9.52 23.74 -11.83
N LEU A 161 10.40 23.60 -10.84
CA LEU A 161 10.18 24.10 -9.49
C LEU A 161 10.06 25.63 -9.46
N VAL A 162 10.96 26.34 -10.15
CA VAL A 162 10.92 27.80 -10.23
C VAL A 162 9.62 28.25 -10.90
N ASN A 163 9.23 27.62 -12.01
CA ASN A 163 7.97 27.93 -12.70
C ASN A 163 6.75 27.67 -11.82
N HIS A 164 6.72 26.54 -11.10
CA HIS A 164 5.64 26.23 -10.17
C HIS A 164 5.50 27.29 -9.08
N LEU A 165 6.61 27.64 -8.41
CA LEU A 165 6.62 28.65 -7.34
C LEU A 165 6.22 30.03 -7.87
N THR A 166 6.74 30.44 -9.03
CA THR A 166 6.37 31.70 -9.68
C THR A 166 4.88 31.73 -9.99
N ASN A 167 4.33 30.65 -10.55
CA ASN A 167 2.92 30.54 -10.88
C ASN A 167 2.02 30.55 -9.65
N ASP A 168 2.41 29.88 -8.56
CA ASP A 168 1.67 29.90 -7.31
C ASP A 168 1.64 31.31 -6.69
N LYS A 169 2.77 32.01 -6.70
CA LYS A 169 2.83 33.41 -6.26
C LYS A 169 2.00 34.32 -7.16
N ALA A 170 2.05 34.16 -8.48
CA ALA A 170 1.29 34.96 -9.44
C ALA A 170 -0.24 34.87 -9.21
N LYS A 171 -0.76 33.69 -8.85
CA LYS A 171 -2.19 33.50 -8.52
C LYS A 171 -2.65 34.37 -7.34
N LYS A 172 -1.78 34.62 -6.34
CA LYS A 172 -2.09 35.48 -5.19
C LYS A 172 -2.31 36.94 -5.59
N PHE A 173 -1.80 37.34 -6.75
CA PHE A 173 -1.99 38.68 -7.33
C PHE A 173 -3.11 38.71 -8.39
N GLY A 174 -3.96 37.67 -8.47
CA GLY A 174 -5.05 37.61 -9.44
C GLY A 174 -4.60 37.31 -10.88
N ILE A 175 -3.32 37.01 -11.10
CA ILE A 175 -2.79 36.71 -12.43
C ILE A 175 -3.28 35.31 -12.85
N LYS A 176 -4.02 35.26 -13.97
CA LYS A 176 -4.45 34.00 -14.58
C LYS A 176 -3.26 33.34 -15.28
N VAL A 177 -2.68 32.33 -14.62
CA VAL A 177 -1.64 31.49 -15.22
C VAL A 177 -2.29 30.35 -15.99
N GLY A 178 -1.92 30.16 -17.26
CA GLY A 178 -2.34 28.99 -18.04
C GLY A 178 -1.87 27.68 -17.39
N ARG A 179 -2.71 26.64 -17.40
CA ARG A 179 -2.32 25.32 -16.87
C ARG A 179 -1.29 24.68 -17.81
N ARG A 180 -0.01 24.74 -17.43
CA ARG A 180 1.06 23.92 -18.03
C ARG A 180 1.55 22.93 -16.99
N THR A 181 1.70 21.67 -17.38
CA THR A 181 2.38 20.69 -16.55
C THR A 181 3.83 21.08 -16.44
N SER A 182 4.32 21.34 -15.22
CA SER A 182 5.73 21.58 -14.97
C SER A 182 6.50 20.28 -14.73
N ILE A 183 5.80 19.17 -14.46
CA ILE A 183 6.41 17.90 -14.05
C ILE A 183 6.97 17.14 -15.25
N GLU A 184 8.26 16.82 -15.19
CA GLU A 184 8.96 16.02 -16.20
C GLU A 184 8.89 14.52 -15.91
N LYS A 185 9.08 13.69 -16.94
CA LYS A 185 9.13 12.22 -16.78
C LYS A 185 10.25 11.84 -15.80
N GLY A 186 9.91 11.05 -14.79
CA GLY A 186 10.86 10.56 -13.78
C GLY A 186 10.95 11.41 -12.50
N GLU A 187 10.45 12.65 -12.48
CA GLU A 187 10.48 13.50 -11.27
C GLU A 187 9.70 12.89 -10.09
N LEU A 188 8.62 12.17 -10.37
CA LEU A 188 7.87 11.43 -9.35
C LEU A 188 8.75 10.36 -8.68
N LYS A 189 9.55 9.62 -9.45
CA LYS A 189 10.47 8.61 -8.90
C LYS A 189 11.50 9.25 -7.97
N ILE A 190 12.09 10.37 -8.39
CA ILE A 190 13.05 11.14 -7.57
C ILE A 190 12.39 11.59 -6.26
N THR A 191 11.15 12.09 -6.34
CA THR A 191 10.39 12.52 -5.16
C THR A 191 10.16 11.36 -4.19
N LEU A 192 9.74 10.20 -4.69
CA LEU A 192 9.53 8.99 -3.90
C LEU A 192 10.83 8.48 -3.27
N ASP A 193 11.94 8.50 -4.00
CA ASP A 193 13.26 8.08 -3.50
C ASP A 193 13.76 9.04 -2.40
N ARG A 194 13.54 10.35 -2.53
CA ARG A 194 13.91 11.34 -1.50
C ARG A 194 13.14 11.18 -0.20
N LEU A 195 11.89 10.73 -0.27
CA LEU A 195 11.11 10.37 0.91
C LEU A 195 11.66 9.11 1.62
N ASN A 196 12.58 8.39 0.97
CA ASN A 196 13.25 7.20 1.47
C ASN A 196 12.25 6.18 2.02
N LEU A 197 11.18 5.92 1.26
CA LEU A 197 10.04 5.12 1.68
C LEU A 197 10.45 3.71 2.15
N LYS A 198 11.58 3.17 1.67
CA LYS A 198 12.14 1.89 2.12
C LYS A 198 12.47 1.85 3.62
N THR A 199 12.79 2.99 4.22
CA THR A 199 13.12 3.09 5.65
C THR A 199 11.93 3.53 6.51
N LYS A 200 10.87 4.05 5.89
CA LYS A 200 9.68 4.58 6.57
C LYS A 200 8.64 3.46 6.69
N LYS A 201 8.53 2.86 7.88
CA LYS A 201 7.66 1.69 8.09
C LYS A 201 6.35 2.05 8.77
N LYS A 202 6.28 3.18 9.47
CA LYS A 202 5.12 3.60 10.26
C LYS A 202 4.52 4.90 9.74
N LYS A 203 3.22 5.09 9.98
CA LYS A 203 2.50 6.33 9.66
C LYS A 203 3.18 7.57 10.26
N ASP A 204 3.67 7.45 11.49
CA ASP A 204 4.33 8.57 12.19
C ASP A 204 5.69 8.92 11.60
N ASP A 205 6.34 7.99 10.88
CA ASP A 205 7.58 8.30 10.15
C ASP A 205 7.30 9.24 8.96
N LEU A 206 6.10 9.15 8.37
CA LEU A 206 5.67 9.96 7.22
C LEU A 206 5.07 11.29 7.65
N LYS A 207 4.29 11.31 8.74
CA LYS A 207 3.67 12.54 9.29
C LYS A 207 4.67 13.62 9.69
N LYS A 208 5.93 13.27 9.91
CA LYS A 208 7.02 14.25 10.16
C LYS A 208 7.33 15.14 8.95
N TYR A 209 6.95 14.71 7.75
CA TYR A 209 7.30 15.36 6.49
C TYR A 209 6.09 15.80 5.67
N LEU A 210 4.89 15.35 6.03
CA LEU A 210 3.66 15.62 5.30
C LEU A 210 2.70 16.40 6.19
N ASN A 211 2.14 17.48 5.66
CA ASN A 211 1.02 18.20 6.26
C ASN A 211 -0.31 17.68 5.68
N ASN A 212 -1.44 18.25 6.14
CA ASN A 212 -2.77 17.84 5.68
C ASN A 212 -3.03 18.14 4.20
N GLU A 213 -2.42 19.18 3.65
CA GLU A 213 -2.54 19.55 2.24
C GLU A 213 -1.77 18.58 1.33
N ASP A 214 -0.60 18.13 1.77
CA ASP A 214 0.18 17.09 1.07
C ASP A 214 -0.62 15.77 0.99
N ILE A 215 -1.27 15.38 2.09
CA ILE A 215 -2.12 14.18 2.14
C ILE A 215 -3.27 14.30 1.15
N LYS A 216 -3.99 15.43 1.16
CA LYS A 216 -5.10 15.67 0.22
C LYS A 216 -4.63 15.65 -1.23
N SER A 217 -3.47 16.23 -1.51
CA SER A 217 -2.90 16.24 -2.86
C SER A 217 -2.54 14.82 -3.32
N ALA A 218 -2.01 13.98 -2.42
CA ALA A 218 -1.72 12.58 -2.71
C ALA A 218 -3.00 11.76 -2.95
N GLU A 219 -4.07 12.01 -2.19
CA GLU A 219 -5.39 11.40 -2.42
C GLU A 219 -5.93 11.74 -3.81
N VAL A 220 -5.93 13.03 -4.17
CA VAL A 220 -6.36 13.50 -5.50
C VAL A 220 -5.53 12.88 -6.62
N LEU A 221 -4.20 12.79 -6.44
CA LEU A 221 -3.33 12.13 -7.40
C LEU A 221 -3.72 10.65 -7.55
N PHE A 222 -3.89 9.94 -6.44
CA PHE A 222 -4.23 8.52 -6.45
C PHE A 222 -5.58 8.26 -7.14
N ASP A 223 -6.58 9.10 -6.88
CA ASP A 223 -7.89 9.03 -7.53
C ASP A 223 -7.76 9.23 -9.05
N LYS A 224 -6.99 10.24 -9.49
CA LYS A 224 -6.72 10.45 -10.92
C LYS A 224 -5.97 9.29 -11.56
N MET A 225 -4.97 8.73 -10.87
CA MET A 225 -4.24 7.56 -11.36
C MET A 225 -5.16 6.35 -11.52
N LYS A 226 -6.13 6.18 -10.61
CA LYS A 226 -7.15 5.14 -10.69
C LYS A 226 -8.14 5.37 -11.84
N GLU A 227 -8.64 6.60 -12.00
CA GLU A 227 -9.54 6.99 -13.11
C GLU A 227 -8.90 6.74 -14.48
N HIS A 228 -7.59 6.94 -14.59
CA HIS A 228 -6.82 6.71 -15.81
C HIS A 228 -6.22 5.30 -15.92
N GLU A 229 -6.65 4.35 -15.07
CA GLU A 229 -6.24 2.95 -15.11
C GLU A 229 -4.71 2.73 -15.11
N LEU A 230 -3.96 3.61 -14.44
CA LEU A 230 -2.49 3.55 -14.41
C LEU A 230 -1.94 2.41 -13.56
N PHE A 231 -2.77 1.81 -12.71
CA PHE A 231 -2.39 0.68 -11.87
C PHE A 231 -2.60 -0.63 -12.59
N SER A 232 -1.59 -1.51 -12.52
CA SER A 232 -1.77 -2.89 -13.00
C SER A 232 -2.93 -3.58 -12.25
N PRO A 233 -3.69 -4.46 -12.93
CA PRO A 233 -4.76 -5.23 -12.28
C PRO A 233 -4.29 -5.98 -11.03
N GLY A 234 -3.10 -6.59 -11.08
CA GLY A 234 -2.51 -7.30 -9.93
C GLY A 234 -2.20 -6.39 -8.73
N TYR A 235 -1.84 -5.12 -8.96
CA TYR A 235 -1.66 -4.16 -7.86
C TYR A 235 -3.00 -3.75 -7.24
N LEU A 236 -4.03 -3.53 -8.05
CA LEU A 236 -5.37 -3.21 -7.57
C LEU A 236 -5.97 -4.35 -6.73
N VAL A 237 -5.76 -5.61 -7.14
CA VAL A 237 -6.15 -6.79 -6.35
C VAL A 237 -5.45 -6.78 -4.99
N LYS A 238 -4.12 -6.64 -4.95
CA LYS A 238 -3.35 -6.57 -3.68
C LYS A 238 -3.82 -5.43 -2.78
N LEU A 239 -4.15 -4.28 -3.37
CA LEU A 239 -4.66 -3.14 -2.64
C LEU A 239 -6.04 -3.43 -2.03
N ASN A 240 -6.95 -4.00 -2.83
CA ASN A 240 -8.30 -4.38 -2.38
C ASN A 240 -8.23 -5.44 -1.27
N GLU A 241 -7.41 -6.49 -1.43
CA GLU A 241 -7.19 -7.51 -0.40
C GLU A 241 -6.72 -6.89 0.92
N LYS A 242 -5.75 -5.97 0.85
CA LYS A 242 -5.25 -5.25 2.03
C LYS A 242 -6.37 -4.47 2.72
N PHE A 243 -7.16 -3.69 1.97
CA PHE A 243 -8.26 -2.91 2.54
C PHE A 243 -9.38 -3.78 3.12
N ILE A 244 -9.78 -4.83 2.41
CA ILE A 244 -10.77 -5.79 2.89
C ILE A 244 -10.29 -6.43 4.19
N LYS A 245 -9.02 -6.85 4.24
CA LYS A 245 -8.42 -7.44 5.43
C LYS A 245 -8.38 -6.48 6.62
N GLU A 246 -7.89 -5.25 6.43
CA GLU A 246 -7.86 -4.25 7.50
C GLU A 246 -9.28 -3.94 8.03
N LYS A 247 -10.26 -3.82 7.11
CA LYS A 247 -11.66 -3.61 7.48
C LYS A 247 -12.22 -4.79 8.28
N LEU A 248 -12.04 -6.03 7.81
CA LEU A 248 -12.50 -7.22 8.51
C LEU A 248 -11.83 -7.39 9.88
N GLN A 249 -10.53 -7.10 10.01
CA GLN A 249 -9.85 -7.11 11.30
C GLN A 249 -10.50 -6.15 12.30
N ASN A 250 -10.87 -4.95 11.87
CA ASN A 250 -11.57 -3.99 12.70
C ASN A 250 -12.98 -4.47 13.08
N ILE A 251 -13.72 -5.07 12.13
CA ILE A 251 -15.06 -5.65 12.35
C ILE A 251 -15.00 -6.79 13.37
N ILE A 252 -14.06 -7.72 13.22
CA ILE A 252 -13.85 -8.87 14.12
C ILE A 252 -13.45 -8.38 15.51
N LYS A 253 -12.52 -7.43 15.59
CA LYS A 253 -12.10 -6.85 16.87
C LYS A 253 -13.29 -6.24 17.61
N LEU A 254 -14.13 -5.47 16.91
CA LEU A 254 -15.33 -4.90 17.50
C LEU A 254 -16.33 -5.99 17.94
N GLY A 255 -16.52 -7.04 17.14
CA GLY A 255 -17.37 -8.19 17.51
C GLY A 255 -16.89 -8.89 18.78
N LYS A 256 -15.58 -9.11 18.93
CA LYS A 256 -14.97 -9.66 20.15
C LYS A 256 -15.13 -8.72 21.35
N ASP A 257 -14.93 -7.43 21.15
CA ASP A 257 -15.16 -6.43 22.20
C ASP A 257 -16.62 -6.48 22.71
N ILE A 258 -17.59 -6.76 21.83
CA ILE A 258 -19.01 -6.94 22.19
C ILE A 258 -19.25 -8.27 22.90
N LEU A 259 -18.66 -9.39 22.43
CA LEU A 259 -18.75 -10.71 23.08
C LEU A 259 -18.27 -10.69 24.53
N ASP A 260 -17.29 -9.86 24.84
CA ASP A 260 -16.77 -9.71 26.20
C ASP A 260 -17.72 -8.99 27.17
N ILE A 261 -18.79 -8.34 26.67
CA ILE A 261 -19.75 -7.62 27.50
C ILE A 261 -20.50 -8.63 28.39
N LYS A 262 -20.49 -8.37 29.70
CA LYS A 262 -21.23 -9.14 30.70
C LYS A 262 -22.52 -8.43 31.09
N LYS A 263 -23.43 -9.16 31.74
CA LYS A 263 -24.69 -8.59 32.27
C LYS A 263 -24.45 -7.42 33.24
N SER A 264 -23.37 -7.48 34.04
CA SER A 264 -22.97 -6.41 34.95
C SER A 264 -22.61 -5.10 34.23
N ASP A 265 -22.01 -5.19 33.03
CA ASP A 265 -21.57 -4.02 32.27
C ASP A 265 -22.75 -3.24 31.70
N ILE A 266 -23.87 -3.92 31.44
CA ILE A 266 -25.12 -3.27 30.99
C ILE A 266 -25.74 -2.45 32.12
N ASN A 267 -25.75 -3.01 33.33
CA ASN A 267 -26.31 -2.35 34.51
C ASN A 267 -25.42 -1.20 35.02
N ASN A 268 -24.11 -1.30 34.84
CA ASN A 268 -23.15 -0.27 35.18
C ASN A 268 -22.18 -0.02 34.00
N PRO A 269 -22.55 0.87 33.05
CA PRO A 269 -21.80 1.11 31.82
C PRO A 269 -20.37 1.58 32.06
N ASN A 270 -19.43 0.66 31.93
CA ASN A 270 -17.99 0.93 32.00
C ASN A 270 -17.47 1.67 30.75
N SER A 271 -16.19 2.08 30.77
CA SER A 271 -15.56 2.78 29.64
C SER A 271 -15.51 1.95 28.35
N LYS A 272 -15.44 0.62 28.45
CA LYS A 272 -15.45 -0.29 27.29
C LYS A 272 -16.80 -0.25 26.57
N LEU A 273 -17.90 -0.39 27.31
CA LEU A 273 -19.26 -0.33 26.76
C LEU A 273 -19.54 1.05 26.13
N LYS A 274 -19.14 2.14 26.79
CA LYS A 274 -19.28 3.51 26.25
C LYS A 274 -18.53 3.68 24.92
N ASN A 275 -17.32 3.14 24.81
CA ASN A 275 -16.53 3.17 23.58
C ASN A 275 -17.16 2.31 22.45
N ILE A 276 -17.74 1.16 22.78
CA ILE A 276 -18.48 0.35 21.81
C ILE A 276 -19.71 1.11 21.30
N CYS A 277 -20.51 1.67 22.20
CA CYS A 277 -21.70 2.46 21.85
C CYS A 277 -21.35 3.68 21.00
N SER A 278 -20.24 4.38 21.28
CA SER A 278 -19.81 5.53 20.47
C SER A 278 -19.38 5.10 19.06
N LYS A 279 -18.61 4.00 18.92
CA LYS A 279 -18.25 3.43 17.61
C LYS A 279 -19.47 3.01 16.80
N LEU A 280 -20.49 2.47 17.45
CA LEU A 280 -21.75 2.04 16.83
C LEU A 280 -22.81 3.16 16.74
N LYS A 281 -22.52 4.36 17.24
CA LYS A 281 -23.43 5.52 17.25
C LYS A 281 -24.78 5.20 17.91
N ILE A 282 -24.76 4.49 19.05
CA ILE A 282 -25.96 4.17 19.85
C ILE A 282 -26.13 5.23 20.94
N ASN A 283 -27.23 5.97 20.88
CA ASN A 283 -27.54 7.09 21.79
C ASN A 283 -28.66 6.78 22.81
N SER A 284 -29.28 5.59 22.74
CA SER A 284 -30.49 5.22 23.49
C SER A 284 -30.25 4.10 24.50
N VAL A 285 -31.33 3.61 25.14
CA VAL A 285 -31.32 2.53 26.15
C VAL A 285 -30.48 1.34 25.67
N ILE A 286 -29.47 1.00 26.46
CA ILE A 286 -28.48 -0.01 26.12
C ILE A 286 -29.06 -1.40 26.44
N LYS A 287 -29.66 -2.05 25.44
CA LYS A 287 -29.88 -3.49 25.45
C LYS A 287 -28.81 -4.15 24.60
N LEU A 288 -28.28 -5.28 25.08
CA LEU A 288 -27.22 -6.00 24.38
C LEU A 288 -27.65 -6.51 23.00
N GLU A 289 -28.91 -6.91 22.87
CA GLU A 289 -29.52 -7.25 21.57
C GLU A 289 -29.46 -6.07 20.59
N ASN A 290 -29.78 -4.84 21.04
CA ASN A 290 -29.69 -3.64 20.21
C ASN A 290 -28.25 -3.35 19.75
N ILE A 291 -27.25 -3.63 20.60
CA ILE A 291 -25.83 -3.50 20.22
C ILE A 291 -25.51 -4.46 19.09
N TRP A 292 -25.94 -5.71 19.20
CA TRP A 292 -25.74 -6.73 18.18
C TRP A 292 -26.49 -6.44 16.88
N GLN A 293 -27.75 -6.03 16.95
CA GLN A 293 -28.52 -5.58 15.79
C GLN A 293 -27.79 -4.42 15.09
N LYS A 294 -27.30 -3.43 15.82
CA LYS A 294 -26.57 -2.31 15.22
C LYS A 294 -25.22 -2.75 14.61
N TYR A 295 -24.51 -3.65 15.27
CA TYR A 295 -23.28 -4.23 14.76
C TYR A 295 -23.52 -5.00 13.46
N PHE A 296 -24.53 -5.86 13.41
CA PHE A 296 -24.86 -6.62 12.21
C PHE A 296 -25.42 -5.75 11.10
N LYS A 297 -26.25 -4.76 11.41
CA LYS A 297 -26.68 -3.75 10.42
C LYS A 297 -25.50 -3.19 9.62
N ASP A 298 -24.43 -2.80 10.32
CA ASP A 298 -23.29 -2.14 9.67
C ASP A 298 -22.32 -3.15 9.02
N ASN A 299 -22.34 -4.43 9.43
CA ASN A 299 -21.26 -5.38 9.13
C ASN A 299 -21.68 -6.76 8.61
N LEU A 300 -22.97 -7.10 8.56
CA LEU A 300 -23.41 -8.49 8.30
C LEU A 300 -23.00 -9.00 6.91
N LEU A 301 -23.01 -8.14 5.88
CA LEU A 301 -22.50 -8.47 4.54
C LEU A 301 -20.99 -8.80 4.52
N TYR A 302 -20.23 -8.32 5.50
CA TYR A 302 -18.80 -8.65 5.65
C TYR A 302 -18.57 -9.91 6.47
N LEU A 303 -19.55 -10.32 7.28
CA LEU A 303 -19.44 -11.47 8.18
C LEU A 303 -19.98 -12.74 7.54
N ILE A 304 -21.05 -12.61 6.74
CA ILE A 304 -21.70 -13.72 6.04
C ILE A 304 -21.70 -13.40 4.54
N PHE A 305 -20.64 -13.84 3.85
CA PHE A 305 -20.38 -13.56 2.44
C PHE A 305 -21.38 -14.19 1.47
N THR A 306 -22.28 -15.04 1.93
CA THR A 306 -23.34 -15.61 1.09
C THR A 306 -24.40 -14.56 0.73
N TYR A 307 -24.49 -13.45 1.46
CA TYR A 307 -25.47 -12.40 1.25
C TYR A 307 -25.03 -11.36 0.23
N LYS A 308 -25.95 -11.03 -0.69
CA LYS A 308 -25.83 -9.87 -1.58
C LYS A 308 -26.58 -8.64 -1.07
N LYS A 309 -27.62 -8.83 -0.23
CA LYS A 309 -28.46 -7.75 0.29
C LYS A 309 -29.02 -8.10 1.66
N ILE A 310 -29.08 -7.13 2.56
CA ILE A 310 -29.78 -7.21 3.84
C ILE A 310 -30.89 -6.14 3.87
N PHE A 311 -32.06 -6.52 4.37
CA PHE A 311 -33.17 -5.65 4.73
C PHE A 311 -33.36 -5.69 6.24
N GLU A 312 -33.73 -4.56 6.83
CA GLU A 312 -33.83 -4.42 8.30
C GLU A 312 -35.24 -4.00 8.68
N LYS A 313 -35.68 -4.39 9.88
CA LYS A 313 -36.90 -3.88 10.51
C LYS A 313 -38.14 -3.95 9.63
N ILE A 314 -38.27 -5.03 8.87
CA ILE A 314 -39.44 -5.27 8.04
C ILE A 314 -40.61 -5.68 8.94
N GLU A 315 -41.77 -5.08 8.72
CA GLU A 315 -42.94 -5.35 9.53
C GLU A 315 -43.91 -6.32 8.83
N LEU A 316 -44.27 -7.38 9.54
CA LEU A 316 -45.15 -8.45 9.07
C LEU A 316 -46.43 -8.49 9.90
N LYS A 317 -47.56 -8.78 9.26
CA LYS A 317 -48.85 -9.00 9.92
C LYS A 317 -48.95 -10.45 10.36
N ASN A 318 -49.16 -10.69 11.66
CA ASN A 318 -49.53 -12.00 12.15
C ASN A 318 -50.98 -12.37 11.75
N GLU A 319 -51.43 -13.58 12.10
CA GLU A 319 -52.80 -14.06 11.83
C GLU A 319 -53.91 -13.18 12.43
N LYS A 320 -53.60 -12.44 13.50
CA LYS A 320 -54.52 -11.50 14.15
C LYS A 320 -54.42 -10.07 13.61
N GLY A 321 -53.68 -9.86 12.51
CA GLY A 321 -53.44 -8.56 11.91
C GLY A 321 -52.49 -7.63 12.69
N LYS A 322 -51.90 -8.09 13.80
CA LYS A 322 -50.94 -7.30 14.59
C LYS A 322 -49.56 -7.34 13.94
N GLY A 323 -48.99 -6.17 13.73
CA GLY A 323 -47.64 -5.98 13.23
C GLY A 323 -46.58 -6.57 14.16
N LYS A 324 -45.59 -7.24 13.57
CA LYS A 324 -44.37 -7.69 14.22
C LYS A 324 -43.18 -7.33 13.36
N ILE A 325 -42.14 -6.80 14.00
CA ILE A 325 -40.92 -6.37 13.34
C ILE A 325 -39.90 -7.49 13.46
N LEU A 326 -39.36 -7.92 12.31
CA LEU A 326 -38.23 -8.84 12.25
C LEU A 326 -36.91 -8.07 12.31
N ASP A 327 -35.84 -8.73 12.77
CA ASP A 327 -34.53 -8.09 12.84
C ASP A 327 -33.97 -7.85 11.43
N PHE A 328 -33.73 -8.93 10.68
CA PHE A 328 -33.22 -8.83 9.31
C PHE A 328 -33.81 -9.88 8.35
N ILE A 329 -33.85 -9.51 7.06
CA ILE A 329 -33.97 -10.45 5.94
C ILE A 329 -32.67 -10.37 5.14
N GLY A 330 -31.96 -11.49 5.02
CA GLY A 330 -30.82 -11.66 4.15
C GLY A 330 -31.22 -12.30 2.82
N ILE A 331 -30.78 -11.71 1.71
CA ILE A 331 -30.92 -12.31 0.38
C ILE A 331 -29.56 -12.80 -0.07
N ASN A 332 -29.46 -14.10 -0.32
CA ASN A 332 -28.21 -14.72 -0.74
C ASN A 332 -27.96 -14.57 -2.26
N HIS A 333 -26.75 -14.92 -2.70
CA HIS A 333 -26.36 -14.85 -4.12
C HIS A 333 -27.24 -15.73 -5.03
N TYR A 334 -27.85 -16.78 -4.49
CA TYR A 334 -28.78 -17.67 -5.18
C TYR A 334 -30.24 -17.22 -5.11
N LYS A 335 -30.49 -15.97 -4.70
CA LYS A 335 -31.84 -15.38 -4.54
C LYS A 335 -32.69 -16.01 -3.42
N GLY A 336 -32.13 -16.90 -2.61
CA GLY A 336 -32.79 -17.43 -1.42
C GLY A 336 -32.99 -16.36 -0.34
N VAL A 337 -34.02 -16.56 0.48
CA VAL A 337 -34.46 -15.63 1.53
C VAL A 337 -34.17 -16.25 2.89
N ASP A 338 -33.36 -15.56 3.69
CA ASP A 338 -33.02 -15.95 5.05
C ASP A 338 -33.61 -14.93 6.04
N VAL A 339 -34.51 -15.35 6.92
CA VAL A 339 -35.06 -14.55 8.01
C VAL A 339 -34.16 -14.70 9.22
N ILE A 340 -33.53 -13.62 9.64
CA ILE A 340 -32.52 -13.63 10.70
C ILE A 340 -33.14 -13.05 11.96
N GLU A 341 -33.10 -13.83 13.04
CA GLU A 341 -33.52 -13.45 14.38
C GLU A 341 -32.30 -13.44 15.31
N ILE A 342 -32.13 -12.36 16.08
CA ILE A 342 -30.99 -12.16 16.95
C ILE A 342 -31.48 -12.13 18.40
N LYS A 343 -30.80 -12.89 19.25
CA LYS A 343 -30.94 -12.81 20.72
C LYS A 343 -29.65 -12.29 21.32
N THR A 344 -29.50 -12.37 22.64
CA THR A 344 -28.26 -11.98 23.30
C THR A 344 -27.20 -13.10 23.25
N HIS A 345 -25.92 -12.75 23.15
CA HIS A 345 -24.82 -13.71 23.24
C HIS A 345 -24.68 -14.31 24.65
N LEU A 346 -25.34 -13.71 25.64
CA LEU A 346 -25.40 -14.22 27.02
C LEU A 346 -26.49 -15.28 27.22
N ALA A 347 -27.38 -15.46 26.24
CA ALA A 347 -28.44 -16.47 26.30
C ALA A 347 -27.85 -17.86 26.15
N ARG A 348 -28.51 -18.86 26.73
CA ARG A 348 -28.15 -20.27 26.57
C ARG A 348 -29.08 -20.92 25.57
N ILE A 349 -28.54 -21.83 24.77
CA ILE A 349 -29.31 -22.61 23.80
C ILE A 349 -30.00 -23.77 24.52
N LEU A 350 -29.25 -24.51 25.35
CA LEU A 350 -29.76 -25.67 26.07
C LEU A 350 -29.69 -25.51 27.59
N THR A 351 -30.59 -26.22 28.25
CA THR A 351 -30.58 -26.47 29.68
C THR A 351 -30.58 -27.98 29.94
N TRP A 352 -30.01 -28.37 31.07
CA TRP A 352 -30.02 -29.74 31.52
C TRP A 352 -31.37 -30.11 32.13
N ASP A 353 -31.99 -31.18 31.64
CA ASP A 353 -33.16 -31.79 32.24
C ASP A 353 -32.74 -33.00 33.08
N LYS A 354 -32.86 -32.86 34.40
CA LYS A 354 -32.51 -33.92 35.36
C LYS A 354 -33.43 -35.13 35.25
N SER A 355 -34.65 -34.95 34.76
CA SER A 355 -35.67 -36.00 34.74
C SER A 355 -35.39 -37.05 33.66
N HIS A 356 -34.75 -36.61 32.56
CA HIS A 356 -34.49 -37.45 31.39
C HIS A 356 -33.00 -37.56 31.07
N ASP A 357 -32.13 -37.07 31.95
CA ASP A 357 -30.66 -37.11 31.85
C ASP A 357 -30.15 -36.59 30.49
N ASN A 358 -30.76 -35.52 29.98
CA ASN A 358 -30.44 -34.97 28.65
C ASN A 358 -30.46 -33.44 28.62
N TYR A 359 -29.96 -32.87 27.53
CA TYR A 359 -30.11 -31.45 27.26
C TYR A 359 -31.33 -31.17 26.39
N CYS A 360 -32.09 -30.14 26.74
CA CYS A 360 -33.25 -29.66 25.99
C CYS A 360 -33.15 -28.15 25.74
N PHE A 361 -33.92 -27.63 24.78
CA PHE A 361 -33.93 -26.20 24.49
C PHE A 361 -34.36 -25.38 25.70
N THR A 362 -33.68 -24.25 25.93
CA THR A 362 -34.13 -23.27 26.92
C THR A 362 -35.45 -22.62 26.49
N SER A 363 -36.18 -22.05 27.44
CA SER A 363 -37.40 -21.29 27.13
C SER A 363 -37.15 -20.10 26.20
N GLU A 364 -35.96 -19.48 26.27
CA GLU A 364 -35.54 -18.39 25.39
C GLU A 364 -35.29 -18.90 23.96
N MET A 365 -34.61 -20.03 23.81
CA MET A 365 -34.39 -20.68 22.51
C MET A 365 -35.70 -21.14 21.88
N SER A 366 -36.58 -21.79 22.65
CA SER A 366 -37.91 -22.21 22.17
C SER A 366 -38.76 -21.03 21.69
N LYS A 367 -38.72 -19.90 22.41
CA LYS A 367 -39.37 -18.66 21.97
C LYS A 367 -38.78 -18.13 20.67
N ALA A 368 -37.46 -18.15 20.51
CA ALA A 368 -36.79 -17.73 19.27
C ALA A 368 -37.20 -18.62 18.10
N ILE A 369 -37.22 -19.95 18.26
CA ILE A 369 -37.66 -20.91 17.22
C ILE A 369 -39.10 -20.60 16.79
N ILE A 370 -40.01 -20.45 17.74
CA ILE A 370 -41.43 -20.15 17.46
C ILE A 370 -41.56 -18.78 16.76
N GLN A 371 -40.80 -17.78 17.21
CA GLN A 371 -40.80 -16.45 16.62
C GLN A 371 -40.34 -16.49 15.16
N THR A 372 -39.21 -17.15 14.88
CA THR A 372 -38.69 -17.33 13.52
C THR A 372 -39.66 -18.11 12.65
N LYS A 373 -40.25 -19.22 13.12
CA LYS A 373 -41.26 -19.98 12.37
C LYS A 373 -42.47 -19.13 11.98
N ASN A 374 -42.96 -18.31 12.90
CA ASN A 374 -44.05 -17.39 12.60
C ASN A 374 -43.68 -16.38 11.51
N TYR A 375 -42.43 -15.90 11.49
CA TYR A 375 -41.97 -15.02 10.42
C TYR A 375 -41.85 -15.73 9.07
N LEU A 376 -41.32 -16.95 9.03
CA LEU A 376 -41.27 -17.75 7.81
C LEU A 376 -42.67 -17.97 7.21
N ASP A 377 -43.66 -18.29 8.05
CA ASP A 377 -45.06 -18.43 7.61
C ASP A 377 -45.62 -17.10 7.07
N CYS A 378 -45.35 -15.98 7.76
CA CYS A 378 -45.79 -14.66 7.30
C CYS A 378 -45.17 -14.27 5.95
N ILE A 379 -43.87 -14.56 5.74
CA ILE A 379 -43.18 -14.30 4.46
C ILE A 379 -43.76 -15.17 3.35
N THR A 380 -43.93 -16.47 3.62
CA THR A 380 -44.49 -17.44 2.65
C THR A 380 -45.91 -17.04 2.22
N ARG A 381 -46.71 -16.48 3.14
CA ARG A 381 -48.06 -15.97 2.89
C ARG A 381 -48.09 -14.50 2.44
N ALA A 382 -46.93 -13.90 2.15
CA ALA A 382 -46.76 -12.51 1.72
C ALA A 382 -47.46 -11.46 2.62
N ARG A 383 -47.47 -11.68 3.94
CA ARG A 383 -48.16 -10.84 4.93
C ARG A 383 -47.35 -9.61 5.36
N PHE A 384 -46.86 -8.84 4.40
CA PHE A 384 -46.16 -7.59 4.69
C PHE A 384 -47.15 -6.52 5.15
N VAL A 385 -46.77 -5.72 6.16
CA VAL A 385 -47.57 -4.54 6.55
C VAL A 385 -47.50 -3.49 5.45
N ASN A 386 -46.29 -3.21 4.96
CA ASN A 386 -46.04 -2.28 3.87
C ASN A 386 -45.85 -3.06 2.55
N PRO A 387 -46.72 -2.86 1.54
CA PRO A 387 -46.57 -3.50 0.23
C PRO A 387 -45.24 -3.19 -0.47
N GLU A 388 -44.67 -2.00 -0.27
CA GLU A 388 -43.38 -1.64 -0.87
C GLU A 388 -42.22 -2.53 -0.39
N ASP A 389 -42.29 -3.02 0.85
CA ASP A 389 -41.27 -3.90 1.40
C ASP A 389 -41.29 -5.26 0.69
N LYS A 390 -42.49 -5.77 0.38
CA LYS A 390 -42.65 -6.96 -0.47
C LYS A 390 -42.00 -6.71 -1.82
N GLU A 391 -42.36 -5.63 -2.51
CA GLU A 391 -41.85 -5.32 -3.85
C GLU A 391 -40.31 -5.17 -3.85
N LYS A 392 -39.76 -4.45 -2.87
CA LYS A 392 -38.31 -4.28 -2.69
C LYS A 392 -37.62 -5.62 -2.52
N ILE A 393 -38.15 -6.54 -1.73
CA ILE A 393 -37.54 -7.86 -1.53
C ILE A 393 -37.67 -8.71 -2.79
N THR A 394 -38.87 -8.79 -3.38
CA THR A 394 -39.15 -9.55 -4.60
C THR A 394 -38.24 -9.14 -5.75
N LYS A 395 -37.88 -7.85 -5.87
CA LYS A 395 -36.94 -7.37 -6.88
C LYS A 395 -35.56 -8.05 -6.81
N PHE A 396 -35.11 -8.47 -5.63
CA PHE A 396 -33.82 -9.15 -5.45
C PHE A 396 -33.92 -10.67 -5.45
N THR A 397 -35.10 -11.23 -5.19
CA THR A 397 -35.32 -12.67 -5.01
C THR A 397 -36.06 -13.33 -6.17
N GLY A 398 -36.96 -12.64 -6.84
CA GLY A 398 -38.08 -13.27 -7.55
C GLY A 398 -39.19 -13.68 -6.57
N GLU A 399 -40.43 -13.73 -7.04
CA GLU A 399 -41.60 -14.03 -6.19
C GLU A 399 -41.60 -15.50 -5.77
N GLU A 400 -41.12 -16.39 -6.63
CA GLU A 400 -40.99 -17.83 -6.40
C GLU A 400 -40.11 -18.18 -5.19
N ASN A 401 -39.11 -17.34 -4.87
CA ASN A 401 -38.19 -17.60 -3.78
C ASN A 401 -38.71 -17.13 -2.41
N LEU A 402 -39.85 -16.42 -2.37
CA LEU A 402 -40.54 -16.10 -1.12
C LEU A 402 -41.24 -17.31 -0.50
N TYR A 403 -41.46 -18.39 -1.27
CA TYR A 403 -42.19 -19.56 -0.82
C TYR A 403 -41.34 -20.61 -0.10
N SER A 404 -40.02 -20.43 -0.04
CA SER A 404 -39.11 -21.34 0.66
C SER A 404 -38.04 -20.59 1.48
N PRO A 405 -38.42 -19.68 2.39
CA PRO A 405 -37.46 -18.96 3.21
C PRO A 405 -36.84 -19.89 4.27
N LYS A 406 -35.60 -19.63 4.65
CA LYS A 406 -34.95 -20.27 5.81
C LYS A 406 -34.88 -19.31 6.98
N GLY A 407 -34.92 -19.84 8.19
CA GLY A 407 -34.68 -19.08 9.41
C GLY A 407 -33.24 -19.22 9.86
N ILE A 408 -32.65 -18.13 10.34
CA ILE A 408 -31.35 -18.15 10.99
C ILE A 408 -31.50 -17.50 12.36
N ILE A 409 -31.14 -18.22 13.41
CA ILE A 409 -31.17 -17.71 14.78
C ILE A 409 -29.73 -17.50 15.23
N ILE A 410 -29.37 -16.24 15.49
CA ILE A 410 -28.07 -15.88 16.05
C ILE A 410 -28.21 -15.71 17.56
N ILE A 411 -27.65 -16.65 18.32
CA ILE A 411 -27.82 -16.71 19.78
C ILE A 411 -26.63 -17.36 20.47
N SER A 412 -26.34 -16.92 21.69
CA SER A 412 -25.27 -17.49 22.52
C SER A 412 -23.86 -17.29 21.95
N SER A 413 -22.86 -17.67 22.72
CA SER A 413 -21.45 -17.63 22.33
C SER A 413 -20.76 -18.91 22.74
N GLU A 414 -19.57 -19.13 22.19
CA GLU A 414 -18.71 -20.25 22.56
C GLU A 414 -18.54 -20.34 24.09
N GLY A 415 -18.76 -21.54 24.64
CA GLY A 415 -18.68 -21.83 26.06
C GLY A 415 -19.90 -21.40 26.89
N ARG A 416 -20.97 -20.91 26.25
CA ARG A 416 -22.23 -20.50 26.90
C ARG A 416 -23.48 -21.19 26.35
N GLU A 417 -23.32 -22.07 25.37
CA GLU A 417 -24.41 -22.74 24.67
C GLU A 417 -25.27 -23.55 25.63
N PHE A 418 -24.65 -24.11 26.67
CA PHE A 418 -25.32 -24.88 27.72
C PHE A 418 -24.55 -24.79 29.05
N ASN A 419 -25.22 -25.12 30.15
CA ASN A 419 -24.57 -25.23 31.45
C ASN A 419 -24.02 -26.64 31.67
N VAL A 420 -22.72 -26.71 31.92
CA VAL A 420 -22.09 -27.86 32.58
C VAL A 420 -22.13 -27.52 34.07
N GLY A 421 -23.00 -28.16 34.85
CA GLY A 421 -23.10 -27.87 36.29
C GLY A 421 -21.72 -27.92 36.97
N LYS A 422 -21.50 -27.18 38.07
CA LYS A 422 -20.16 -27.00 38.70
C LYS A 422 -19.39 -28.29 39.02
N ASN A 423 -20.08 -29.42 39.14
CA ASN A 423 -19.51 -30.72 39.49
C ASN A 423 -19.64 -31.76 38.36
N ALA A 424 -19.95 -31.35 37.14
CA ALA A 424 -20.13 -32.28 36.04
C ALA A 424 -18.80 -32.51 35.31
N GLY A 425 -18.41 -33.78 35.19
CA GLY A 425 -17.21 -34.21 34.47
C GLY A 425 -17.25 -33.91 32.97
N GLU A 426 -16.15 -34.19 32.27
CA GLU A 426 -15.99 -33.99 30.82
C GLU A 426 -17.12 -34.64 30.01
N ASP A 427 -17.64 -35.79 30.47
CA ASP A 427 -18.75 -36.52 29.85
C ASP A 427 -20.00 -35.66 29.66
N ARG A 428 -20.35 -34.81 30.64
CA ARG A 428 -21.54 -33.95 30.52
C ARG A 428 -21.32 -32.81 29.52
N LYS A 429 -20.08 -32.36 29.34
CA LYS A 429 -19.74 -31.34 28.33
C LYS A 429 -19.83 -31.92 26.93
N GLU A 430 -19.30 -33.12 26.72
CA GLU A 430 -19.39 -33.82 25.43
C GLU A 430 -20.84 -34.20 25.10
N LEU A 431 -21.61 -34.65 26.09
CA LEU A 431 -23.05 -34.86 25.94
C LEU A 431 -23.78 -33.59 25.50
N GLY A 432 -23.49 -32.44 26.12
CA GLY A 432 -24.06 -31.16 25.74
C GLY A 432 -23.74 -30.74 24.30
N LYS A 433 -22.51 -30.96 23.83
CA LYS A 433 -22.14 -30.70 22.42
C LYS A 433 -22.87 -31.63 21.45
N ARG A 434 -22.97 -32.92 21.80
CA ARG A 434 -23.68 -33.92 20.99
C ARG A 434 -25.16 -33.57 20.87
N ASP A 435 -25.81 -33.28 21.99
CA ASP A 435 -27.23 -32.95 22.03
C ASP A 435 -27.51 -31.61 21.34
N LEU A 436 -26.61 -30.63 21.47
CA LEU A 436 -26.68 -29.38 20.70
C LEU A 436 -26.66 -29.65 19.20
N THR A 437 -25.71 -30.44 18.73
CA THR A 437 -25.59 -30.79 17.30
C THR A 437 -26.86 -31.51 16.83
N LYS A 438 -27.36 -32.47 17.60
CA LYS A 438 -28.58 -33.22 17.29
C LYS A 438 -29.81 -32.30 17.21
N LEU A 439 -29.98 -31.43 18.19
CA LEU A 439 -31.13 -30.51 18.25
C LEU A 439 -31.06 -29.44 17.16
N ARG A 440 -29.88 -28.88 16.88
CA ARG A 440 -29.66 -27.95 15.75
C ARG A 440 -30.09 -28.59 14.43
N ASN A 441 -29.67 -29.83 14.19
CA ASN A 441 -29.98 -30.55 12.95
C ASN A 441 -31.43 -31.05 12.87
N SER A 442 -32.16 -31.09 13.98
CA SER A 442 -33.56 -31.54 14.02
C SER A 442 -34.55 -30.49 13.51
N LEU A 443 -34.15 -29.22 13.45
CA LEU A 443 -35.02 -28.13 13.03
C LEU A 443 -35.03 -27.99 11.52
N LYS A 444 -36.13 -28.42 10.89
CA LYS A 444 -36.35 -28.18 9.47
C LYS A 444 -36.39 -26.67 9.19
N ASP A 445 -35.67 -26.20 8.19
CA ASP A 445 -35.67 -24.80 7.70
C ASP A 445 -35.21 -23.74 8.70
N ILE A 446 -34.62 -24.11 9.85
CA ILE A 446 -34.01 -23.17 10.80
C ILE A 446 -32.59 -23.60 11.10
N GLU A 447 -31.65 -22.68 10.88
CA GLU A 447 -30.27 -22.79 11.29
C GLU A 447 -30.04 -22.02 12.60
N ILE A 448 -29.27 -22.59 13.52
CA ILE A 448 -28.87 -21.93 14.76
C ILE A 448 -27.36 -21.74 14.72
N ILE A 449 -26.93 -20.48 14.84
CA ILE A 449 -25.53 -20.10 14.84
C ILE A 449 -25.24 -19.22 16.06
N THR A 450 -24.05 -19.35 16.64
CA THR A 450 -23.58 -18.49 17.72
C THR A 450 -22.92 -17.24 17.18
N PHE A 451 -22.87 -16.21 18.03
CA PHE A 451 -22.09 -15.02 17.73
C PHE A 451 -20.61 -15.34 17.50
N SER A 452 -20.04 -16.28 18.26
CA SER A 452 -18.67 -16.74 18.07
C SER A 452 -18.48 -17.37 16.69
N GLU A 453 -19.38 -18.28 16.28
CA GLU A 453 -19.33 -18.92 14.95
C GLU A 453 -19.36 -17.88 13.82
N VAL A 454 -20.24 -16.86 13.90
CA VAL A 454 -20.30 -15.78 12.90
C VAL A 454 -18.97 -15.00 12.81
N ILE A 455 -18.36 -14.69 13.96
CA ILE A 455 -17.07 -13.97 13.97
C ILE A 455 -15.94 -14.87 13.45
N SER A 456 -15.95 -16.16 13.78
CA SER A 456 -14.96 -17.14 13.33
C SER A 456 -14.98 -17.33 11.81
N LEU A 457 -16.14 -17.31 11.16
CA LEU A 457 -16.24 -17.33 9.69
C LEU A 457 -15.42 -16.20 9.04
N ALA A 458 -15.50 -14.98 9.60
CA ALA A 458 -14.72 -13.85 9.11
C ALA A 458 -13.21 -13.99 9.41
N GLU A 459 -12.84 -14.61 10.53
CA GLU A 459 -11.44 -14.91 10.85
C GLU A 459 -10.82 -15.91 9.89
N GLU A 460 -11.54 -16.96 9.54
CA GLU A 460 -11.11 -17.96 8.56
C GLU A 460 -10.92 -17.34 7.18
N TYR A 461 -11.84 -16.46 6.77
CA TYR A 461 -11.69 -15.72 5.52
C TYR A 461 -10.39 -14.88 5.48
N ILE A 462 -10.06 -14.16 6.57
CA ILE A 462 -8.78 -13.43 6.66
C ILE A 462 -7.57 -14.37 6.58
N LYS A 463 -7.64 -15.55 7.22
CA LYS A 463 -6.55 -16.54 7.16
C LYS A 463 -6.33 -17.03 5.73
N ASN A 464 -7.40 -17.26 4.98
CA ASN A 464 -7.30 -17.74 3.60
C ASN A 464 -6.75 -16.68 2.63
N ILE A 465 -7.04 -15.39 2.85
CA ILE A 465 -6.38 -14.30 2.11
C ILE A 465 -4.85 -14.31 2.32
N LYS A 466 -4.36 -14.67 3.52
CA LYS A 466 -2.91 -14.69 3.83
C LYS A 466 -2.16 -15.76 3.06
N ASN A 467 -2.82 -16.86 2.70
CA ASN A 467 -2.18 -18.01 2.04
C ASN A 467 -2.18 -17.91 0.50
N SER A 468 -2.72 -16.81 -0.06
CA SER A 468 -2.83 -16.59 -1.51
C SER A 468 -1.74 -15.66 -2.08
N ASN A 469 -0.73 -15.31 -1.28
CA ASN A 469 0.50 -14.60 -1.68
C ASN A 469 1.71 -15.46 -1.30
#